data_AF-A0AAV6ZD80-F1
#
_entry.id   AF-A0AAV6ZD80-F1
#
_cell.length_a   1.000
_cell.length_b   1.000
_cell.length_c   1.000
_cell.angle_alpha   90.00
_cell.angle_beta   90.00
_cell.angle_gamma   90.00
#
_symmetry.space_group_name_H-M   'P 1'
#
loop_
_entity.id
_entity.type
_entity.pdbx_description
1 polymer ?
#
loop_
_entity_poly.entity_id
_entity_poly.type
_entity_poly.pdbx_seq_one_letter_code
_entity_poly.pdbx_strand_id
1 'polypeptide(L)'
;MTNVCETSLSTYNSTSTAKYQALRCRVEYIDPNSAEFHQHREFNILRVFRVGRISEAINFKSDVGNVKPLLHASSPCNFVGILSRGLMLPKIIVEEFGGERTDVGNLGSGIYFSDSISTSLKYSQPSDITGSRLLVVCDVALGKCTDVFHRDYTITEPPNGFHSVHGVQRKEGVNSDFTDDEYVVYDVNQVQMRYVVQFSTNGDNVDLQRESLFISIDQTQSQCTSLSDQSEDISLDDLPEKQVTKCGLEGSDGQQVPLESIHVKARLMDLAAKVVIFQTYKNNSSSPIEAKYVFPLDDTAAVCGFEAFINGKHIIGEVKEKQQAHREYRTAISEGHGAYLMDQDAPDVFTVSVGNLPSKATVIIKITYVMELKYQYRYLTFSIPGNMAQWQQDKALKENTQDTVTTVGIESDKAPEGSFCLDMSIKMPRKINNISCFTHKIKMKKTDCTAVIQTEESSSFNDQGFSIELQLEEAYIPRMWVEKHPDKDSEACMLIFKPEIEDSSEDTFLTICLDCSNSMESCFHSAKQVALLALHSASFNYINIILFGSRK
;
A
#
# COMPACT_ATOMS: atom_id res chain seq x y z
N MET A 1 3.32 -20.91 -11.11
CA MET A 1 3.93 -19.73 -10.48
C MET A 1 3.70 -19.86 -8.99
N THR A 2 4.73 -20.31 -8.26
CA THR A 2 4.73 -20.36 -6.80
C THR A 2 4.88 -18.95 -6.26
N ASN A 3 3.86 -18.45 -5.56
CA ASN A 3 4.01 -17.23 -4.76
C ASN A 3 4.93 -17.59 -3.60
N VAL A 4 6.19 -17.18 -3.68
CA VAL A 4 7.15 -17.29 -2.58
C VAL A 4 7.16 -15.94 -1.89
N CYS A 5 6.49 -15.84 -0.74
CA CYS A 5 6.71 -14.73 0.19
C CYS A 5 7.96 -15.04 1.00
N GLU A 6 9.11 -14.50 0.57
CA GLU A 6 10.32 -14.49 1.41
C GLU A 6 10.14 -13.44 2.52
N THR A 7 9.88 -13.90 3.75
CA THR A 7 10.09 -13.10 4.96
C THR A 7 11.49 -13.37 5.50
N SER A 8 12.50 -12.75 4.90
CA SER A 8 13.88 -12.85 5.39
C SER A 8 14.07 -12.01 6.66
N LEU A 9 13.98 -12.63 7.83
CA LEU A 9 14.42 -12.08 9.12
C LEU A 9 15.49 -13.03 9.67
N SER A 10 16.75 -12.86 9.25
CA SER A 10 17.89 -13.63 9.83
C SER A 10 19.30 -13.18 9.38
N THR A 11 19.44 -12.03 8.74
CA THR A 11 20.77 -11.43 8.56
C THR A 11 20.72 -10.03 9.13
N TYR A 12 21.81 -9.60 9.79
CA TYR A 12 22.08 -8.19 9.94
C TYR A 12 21.99 -7.58 8.55
N ASN A 13 20.86 -6.96 8.25
CA ASN A 13 20.79 -6.06 7.14
C ASN A 13 21.74 -4.94 7.53
N SER A 14 22.84 -4.78 6.81
CA SER A 14 23.53 -3.49 6.82
C SER A 14 22.46 -2.40 6.66
N THR A 15 22.65 -1.23 7.25
CA THR A 15 21.71 -0.10 7.09
C THR A 15 21.31 0.10 5.63
N SER A 16 22.21 -0.24 4.70
CA SER A 16 22.01 -0.32 3.25
C SER A 16 21.01 -1.41 2.78
N THR A 17 21.06 -2.65 3.29
CA THR A 17 20.15 -3.73 2.87
C THR A 17 18.70 -3.48 3.30
N ALA A 18 18.46 -2.95 4.51
CA ALA A 18 17.11 -2.60 4.96
C ALA A 18 16.54 -1.43 4.14
N LYS A 19 17.36 -0.40 3.88
CA LYS A 19 17.02 0.71 2.97
C LYS A 19 16.69 0.19 1.57
N TYR A 20 17.47 -0.75 1.05
CA TYR A 20 17.24 -1.40 -0.25
C TYR A 20 15.91 -2.17 -0.29
N GLN A 21 15.62 -2.99 0.72
CA GLN A 21 14.35 -3.74 0.80
C GLN A 21 13.13 -2.80 0.85
N ALA A 22 13.24 -1.68 1.58
CA ALA A 22 12.18 -0.67 1.65
C ALA A 22 11.86 -0.01 0.29
N LEU A 23 12.80 0.00 -0.66
CA LEU A 23 12.54 0.49 -2.02
C LEU A 23 11.55 -0.41 -2.77
N ARG A 24 11.37 -1.68 -2.39
CA ARG A 24 10.55 -2.65 -3.17
C ARG A 24 10.88 -2.64 -4.67
N CYS A 25 12.14 -2.33 -4.98
CA CYS A 25 12.67 -2.15 -6.32
C CYS A 25 13.97 -2.93 -6.39
N ARG A 26 14.04 -3.86 -7.33
CA ARG A 26 15.26 -4.62 -7.56
C ARG A 26 16.29 -3.69 -8.21
N VAL A 27 17.51 -3.66 -7.68
CA VAL A 27 18.62 -2.84 -8.20
C VAL A 27 19.83 -3.74 -8.36
N GLU A 28 20.37 -3.82 -9.56
CA GLU A 28 21.50 -4.68 -9.91
C GLU A 28 22.57 -3.87 -10.65
N TYR A 29 23.80 -3.85 -10.14
CA TYR A 29 24.90 -3.13 -10.78
C TYR A 29 25.30 -3.81 -12.10
N ILE A 30 25.53 -3.01 -13.14
CA ILE A 30 25.96 -3.48 -14.45
C ILE A 30 27.48 -3.35 -14.57
N ASP A 31 28.15 -4.45 -14.91
CA ASP A 31 29.58 -4.47 -15.21
C ASP A 31 29.89 -3.56 -16.41
N PRO A 32 30.82 -2.58 -16.29
CA PRO A 32 31.23 -1.72 -17.39
C PRO A 32 31.78 -2.45 -18.63
N ASN A 33 32.26 -3.69 -18.48
CA ASN A 33 32.74 -4.52 -19.59
C ASN A 33 31.63 -5.32 -20.28
N SER A 34 30.41 -5.26 -19.76
CA SER A 34 29.26 -5.96 -20.37
C SER A 34 28.85 -5.30 -21.69
N ALA A 35 28.27 -6.10 -22.58
CA ALA A 35 27.69 -5.59 -23.83
C ALA A 35 26.48 -4.65 -23.63
N GLU A 36 25.98 -4.54 -22.39
CA GLU A 36 24.89 -3.65 -22.03
C GLU A 36 25.39 -2.22 -21.72
N PHE A 37 26.66 -2.08 -21.31
CA PHE A 37 27.27 -0.80 -20.97
C PHE A 37 27.96 -0.16 -22.19
N HIS A 38 27.54 1.06 -22.54
CA HIS A 38 28.13 1.83 -23.62
C HIS A 38 28.48 3.24 -23.16
N GLN A 39 29.76 3.62 -23.25
CA GLN A 39 30.19 4.97 -22.91
C GLN A 39 29.68 5.98 -23.94
N HIS A 40 29.11 7.09 -23.46
CA HIS A 40 28.72 8.21 -24.31
C HIS A 40 29.86 9.23 -24.42
N ARG A 41 29.94 9.95 -25.55
CA ARG A 41 31.05 10.90 -25.82
C ARG A 41 30.94 12.23 -25.08
N GLU A 42 29.74 12.62 -24.68
CA GLU A 42 29.44 13.97 -24.14
C GLU A 42 29.47 14.07 -22.61
N PHE A 43 29.46 12.95 -21.89
CA PHE A 43 29.44 12.92 -20.43
C PHE A 43 30.04 11.60 -19.93
N ASN A 44 30.52 11.64 -18.69
CA ASN A 44 31.20 10.51 -18.09
C ASN A 44 30.19 9.65 -17.33
N ILE A 45 29.89 8.46 -17.85
CA ILE A 45 29.08 7.47 -17.13
C ILE A 45 29.95 6.87 -16.02
N LEU A 46 29.50 6.97 -14.78
CA LEU A 46 30.21 6.48 -13.60
C LEU A 46 29.75 5.07 -13.25
N ARG A 47 28.43 4.86 -13.18
CA ARG A 47 27.80 3.56 -12.86
C ARG A 47 26.45 3.44 -13.55
N VAL A 48 26.07 2.22 -13.89
CA VAL A 48 24.72 1.89 -14.37
C VAL A 48 24.15 0.79 -13.50
N PHE A 49 22.89 0.94 -13.13
CA PHE A 49 22.14 -0.05 -12.37
C PHE A 49 20.90 -0.45 -13.16
N ARG A 50 20.70 -1.75 -13.35
CA ARG A 50 19.43 -2.29 -13.83
C ARG A 50 18.43 -2.20 -12.68
N VAL A 51 17.28 -1.60 -12.95
CA VAL A 51 16.22 -1.43 -11.95
C VAL A 51 14.91 -2.06 -12.43
N GLY A 52 14.08 -2.52 -11.49
CA GLY A 52 12.78 -3.08 -11.83
C GLY A 52 11.86 -3.21 -10.63
N ARG A 53 10.58 -2.87 -10.85
CA ARG A 53 9.51 -2.98 -9.85
C ARG A 53 8.48 -4.00 -10.29
N ILE A 54 8.05 -4.84 -9.35
CA ILE A 54 7.06 -5.90 -9.61
C ILE A 54 5.74 -5.30 -10.10
N SER A 55 5.30 -4.20 -9.48
CA SER A 55 4.06 -3.50 -9.86
C SER A 55 4.11 -2.97 -11.30
N GLU A 56 5.26 -2.47 -11.76
CA GLU A 56 5.42 -2.00 -13.14
C GLU A 56 5.45 -3.19 -14.11
N ALA A 57 6.18 -4.26 -13.77
CA ALA A 57 6.23 -5.46 -14.63
C ALA A 57 4.85 -6.11 -14.86
N ILE A 58 3.95 -6.04 -13.88
CA ILE A 58 2.58 -6.59 -13.99
C ILE A 58 1.65 -5.65 -14.75
N ASN A 59 1.72 -4.34 -14.49
CA ASN A 59 0.73 -3.38 -14.99
C ASN A 59 1.15 -2.66 -16.28
N PHE A 60 2.40 -2.85 -16.75
CA PHE A 60 2.92 -2.13 -17.92
C PHE A 60 2.11 -2.42 -19.19
N LYS A 61 1.50 -1.37 -19.74
CA LYS A 61 0.66 -1.38 -20.95
C LYS A 61 1.48 -1.48 -22.23
N SER A 62 2.26 -2.55 -22.36
CA SER A 62 3.08 -2.81 -23.56
C SER A 62 2.24 -3.01 -24.84
N ASP A 63 0.97 -3.41 -24.68
CA ASP A 63 -0.03 -3.61 -25.74
C ASP A 63 -0.42 -2.32 -26.47
N VAL A 64 -0.24 -1.16 -25.83
CA VAL A 64 -0.44 0.16 -26.43
C VAL A 64 0.52 0.40 -27.61
N GLY A 65 1.66 -0.30 -27.65
CA GLY A 65 2.64 -0.23 -28.74
C GLY A 65 3.52 1.03 -28.72
N ASN A 66 4.43 1.16 -29.70
CA ASN A 66 5.41 2.26 -29.77
C ASN A 66 6.18 2.45 -28.44
N VAL A 67 6.69 1.34 -27.90
CA VAL A 67 7.51 1.34 -26.68
C VAL A 67 8.90 1.84 -27.03
N LYS A 68 9.32 2.95 -26.42
CA LYS A 68 10.64 3.54 -26.61
C LYS A 68 11.40 3.66 -25.30
N PRO A 69 12.72 3.41 -25.28
CA PRO A 69 13.56 3.77 -24.15
C PRO A 69 13.73 5.29 -24.15
N LEU A 70 13.25 5.95 -23.10
CA LEU A 70 13.37 7.39 -22.92
C LEU A 70 13.97 7.74 -21.56
N LEU A 71 14.53 8.94 -21.49
CA LEU A 71 15.23 9.47 -20.33
C LEU A 71 14.30 10.32 -19.48
N HIS A 72 14.32 10.10 -18.18
CA HIS A 72 13.77 11.00 -17.18
C HIS A 72 14.87 11.38 -16.19
N ALA A 73 14.98 12.67 -15.90
CA ALA A 73 15.98 13.18 -14.98
C ALA A 73 15.31 13.99 -13.88
N SER A 74 15.89 13.90 -12.70
CA SER A 74 15.42 14.58 -11.50
C SER A 74 16.61 14.81 -10.58
N SER A 75 16.46 15.67 -9.58
CA SER A 75 17.44 15.81 -8.50
C SER A 75 17.69 14.46 -7.80
N PRO A 76 18.95 14.12 -7.43
CA PRO A 76 19.29 12.89 -6.73
C PRO A 76 18.47 12.63 -5.46
N CYS A 77 18.04 13.67 -4.75
CA CYS A 77 17.21 13.52 -3.54
C CYS A 77 15.84 12.87 -3.81
N ASN A 78 15.33 12.96 -5.05
CA ASN A 78 14.04 12.37 -5.43
C ASN A 78 14.13 10.87 -5.77
N PHE A 79 15.34 10.33 -5.97
CA PHE A 79 15.50 8.95 -6.47
C PHE A 79 15.03 7.89 -5.47
N VAL A 80 15.05 8.17 -4.17
CA VAL A 80 14.43 7.27 -3.17
C VAL A 80 12.92 7.16 -3.40
N GLY A 81 12.26 8.29 -3.70
CA GLY A 81 10.84 8.34 -4.03
C GLY A 81 10.52 7.66 -5.37
N ILE A 82 11.33 7.93 -6.40
CA ILE A 82 11.17 7.35 -7.75
C ILE A 82 11.36 5.82 -7.69
N LEU A 83 12.40 5.33 -7.01
CA LEU A 83 12.63 3.88 -6.90
C LEU A 83 11.57 3.19 -6.05
N SER A 84 11.09 3.82 -4.97
CA SER A 84 10.08 3.20 -4.10
C SER A 84 8.66 3.18 -4.69
N ARG A 85 8.23 4.31 -5.26
CA ARG A 85 6.83 4.52 -5.70
C ARG A 85 6.66 4.57 -7.21
N GLY A 86 7.74 4.71 -7.97
CA GLY A 86 7.72 4.93 -9.42
C GLY A 86 7.61 6.41 -9.75
N LEU A 87 7.63 6.71 -11.05
CA LEU A 87 7.28 8.04 -11.54
C LEU A 87 5.78 8.26 -11.34
N MET A 88 5.43 9.36 -10.67
CA MET A 88 4.04 9.71 -10.37
C MET A 88 3.61 10.90 -11.22
N LEU A 89 2.33 10.95 -11.55
CA LEU A 89 1.72 12.14 -12.13
C LEU A 89 1.79 13.30 -11.13
N PRO A 90 1.98 14.55 -11.59
CA PRO A 90 1.82 15.73 -10.77
C PRO A 90 0.45 15.72 -10.08
N LYS A 91 0.40 15.95 -8.76
CA LYS A 91 -0.88 16.08 -8.05
C LYS A 91 -1.45 17.47 -8.31
N ILE A 92 -2.57 17.56 -9.02
CA ILE A 92 -3.39 18.78 -9.02
C ILE A 92 -3.99 18.91 -7.62
N ILE A 93 -3.35 19.69 -6.76
CA ILE A 93 -3.97 20.16 -5.52
C ILE A 93 -4.76 21.40 -5.91
N VAL A 94 -6.05 21.23 -6.19
CA VAL A 94 -7.00 22.32 -5.98
C VAL A 94 -7.73 21.93 -4.71
N GLU A 95 -7.22 22.39 -3.57
CA GLU A 95 -7.93 22.32 -2.30
C GLU A 95 -8.09 23.71 -1.71
N GLU A 96 -9.15 23.82 -0.93
CA GLU A 96 -9.82 24.96 -0.30
C GLU A 96 -8.94 25.86 0.61
N PHE A 97 -7.62 25.87 0.43
CA PHE A 97 -6.67 26.65 1.24
C PHE A 97 -5.62 27.42 0.42
N GLY A 98 -5.95 27.83 -0.82
CA GLY A 98 -5.32 29.00 -1.46
C GLY A 98 -3.81 28.94 -1.73
N GLY A 99 -3.24 27.75 -1.98
CA GLY A 99 -1.85 27.59 -2.42
C GLY A 99 -1.76 26.96 -3.81
N GLU A 100 -1.19 27.68 -4.79
CA GLU A 100 -0.88 27.13 -6.11
C GLU A 100 0.42 26.30 -6.03
N ARG A 101 0.35 24.97 -6.25
CA ARG A 101 1.54 24.23 -6.69
C ARG A 101 1.65 24.37 -8.21
N THR A 102 2.77 24.94 -8.66
CA THR A 102 3.12 25.13 -10.08
C THR A 102 4.16 24.10 -10.51
N ASP A 103 3.78 22.83 -10.62
CA ASP A 103 4.60 21.78 -11.23
C ASP A 103 3.97 21.22 -12.52
N VAL A 104 3.05 21.98 -13.11
CA VAL A 104 2.49 21.71 -14.44
C VAL A 104 3.57 21.99 -15.49
N GLY A 105 4.02 20.93 -16.18
CA GLY A 105 5.02 21.08 -17.24
C GLY A 105 4.43 21.69 -18.52
N ASN A 106 5.26 21.80 -19.57
CA ASN A 106 4.89 22.48 -20.82
C ASN A 106 3.67 21.87 -21.56
N LEU A 107 3.30 20.64 -21.20
CA LEU A 107 2.19 19.87 -21.76
C LEU A 107 1.27 19.37 -20.64
N GLY A 108 1.12 20.17 -19.59
CA GLY A 108 0.18 19.90 -18.52
C GLY A 108 0.63 18.86 -17.49
N SER A 109 -0.31 18.13 -16.90
CA SER A 109 -0.10 17.27 -15.73
C SER A 109 0.26 15.82 -16.10
N GLY A 110 1.32 15.65 -16.88
CA GLY A 110 1.82 14.32 -17.29
C GLY A 110 3.20 13.97 -16.71
N ILE A 111 3.70 12.78 -17.08
CA ILE A 111 5.06 12.32 -16.80
C ILE A 111 5.93 12.61 -18.02
N TYR A 112 7.00 13.36 -17.81
CA TYR A 112 7.84 13.90 -18.88
C TYR A 112 9.08 13.05 -19.13
N PHE A 113 9.37 12.84 -20.41
CA PHE A 113 10.51 12.10 -20.89
C PHE A 113 11.17 12.83 -22.06
N SER A 114 12.45 12.55 -22.31
CA SER A 114 13.16 13.02 -23.50
C SER A 114 14.00 11.90 -24.10
N ASP A 115 14.25 11.95 -25.39
CA ASP A 115 15.26 11.12 -26.06
C ASP A 115 16.65 11.78 -26.03
N SER A 116 16.74 13.03 -25.54
CA SER A 116 17.96 13.80 -25.45
C SER A 116 18.39 13.99 -24.01
N ILE A 117 19.63 13.61 -23.73
CA ILE A 117 20.20 13.78 -22.40
C ILE A 117 20.51 15.23 -22.07
N SER A 118 20.78 16.09 -23.06
CA SER A 118 21.00 17.53 -22.84
C SER A 118 19.74 18.22 -22.32
N THR A 119 18.57 17.70 -22.71
CA THR A 119 17.26 18.13 -22.21
C THR A 119 17.04 17.63 -20.80
N SER A 120 17.29 16.34 -20.55
CA SER A 120 17.21 15.73 -19.22
C SER A 120 18.16 16.40 -18.21
N LEU A 121 19.33 16.87 -18.65
CA LEU A 121 20.29 17.60 -17.81
C LEU A 121 19.70 18.85 -17.15
N LYS A 122 18.71 19.51 -17.76
CA LYS A 122 18.04 20.69 -17.17
C LYS A 122 17.33 20.35 -15.86
N TYR A 123 16.97 19.09 -15.66
CA TYR A 123 16.19 18.59 -14.53
C TYR A 123 17.02 17.76 -13.54
N SER A 124 18.28 17.45 -13.87
CA SER A 124 19.22 16.81 -12.96
C SER A 124 20.11 17.85 -12.29
N GLN A 125 20.34 17.72 -10.99
CA GLN A 125 21.31 18.54 -10.24
C GLN A 125 22.45 17.63 -9.74
N PRO A 126 23.70 18.13 -9.65
CA PRO A 126 24.77 17.35 -9.06
C PRO A 126 24.47 17.14 -7.57
N SER A 127 24.77 15.95 -7.06
CA SER A 127 24.65 15.65 -5.64
C SER A 127 25.58 16.54 -4.82
N ASP A 128 25.07 17.13 -3.73
CA ASP A 128 25.89 17.91 -2.79
C ASP A 128 27.03 17.09 -2.15
N ILE A 129 26.89 15.76 -2.12
CA ILE A 129 27.84 14.85 -1.48
C ILE A 129 28.97 14.52 -2.45
N THR A 130 28.62 14.00 -3.63
CA THR A 130 29.60 13.39 -4.56
C THR A 130 29.84 14.19 -5.82
N GLY A 131 29.05 15.24 -6.07
CA GLY A 131 29.04 15.96 -7.34
C GLY A 131 28.47 15.17 -8.52
N SER A 132 28.10 13.89 -8.32
CA SER A 132 27.52 13.05 -9.38
C SER A 132 26.03 13.29 -9.57
N ARG A 133 25.54 12.98 -10.76
CA ARG A 133 24.13 13.14 -11.17
C ARG A 133 23.48 11.78 -11.36
N LEU A 134 22.16 11.76 -11.28
CA LEU A 134 21.33 10.58 -11.56
C LEU A 134 20.31 10.87 -12.65
N LEU A 135 20.08 9.89 -13.52
CA LEU A 135 18.95 9.82 -14.45
C LEU A 135 18.36 8.42 -14.42
N VAL A 136 17.11 8.27 -14.86
CA VAL A 136 16.44 6.99 -15.07
C VAL A 136 16.11 6.82 -16.55
N VAL A 137 16.36 5.63 -17.07
CA VAL A 137 15.93 5.19 -18.40
C VAL A 137 14.71 4.31 -18.21
N CYS A 138 13.63 4.66 -18.89
CA CYS A 138 12.36 3.96 -18.82
C CYS A 138 11.95 3.45 -20.21
N ASP A 139 11.37 2.26 -20.26
CA ASP A 139 10.54 1.86 -21.39
C ASP A 139 9.20 2.59 -21.27
N VAL A 140 8.88 3.40 -22.27
CA VAL A 140 7.68 4.23 -22.31
C VAL A 140 6.80 3.80 -23.47
N ALA A 141 5.61 3.29 -23.18
CA ALA A 141 4.61 2.87 -24.16
C ALA A 141 3.85 4.09 -24.70
N LEU A 142 4.39 4.74 -25.73
CA LEU A 142 3.80 5.97 -26.28
C LEU A 142 2.52 5.72 -27.08
N GLY A 143 2.34 4.52 -27.62
CA GLY A 143 1.25 4.18 -28.53
C GLY A 143 1.13 5.15 -29.69
N LYS A 144 -0.13 5.47 -30.03
CA LYS A 144 -0.43 6.57 -30.95
C LYS A 144 -0.13 7.90 -30.26
N CYS A 145 0.95 8.55 -30.68
CA CYS A 145 1.43 9.81 -30.14
C CYS A 145 0.95 10.98 -31.02
N THR A 146 0.56 12.10 -30.40
CA THR A 146 0.19 13.32 -31.12
C THR A 146 1.30 14.35 -31.03
N ASP A 147 1.68 14.91 -32.17
CA ASP A 147 2.66 15.99 -32.24
C ASP A 147 2.00 17.34 -31.92
N VAL A 148 2.65 18.12 -31.07
CA VAL A 148 2.24 19.49 -30.72
C VAL A 148 3.44 20.43 -30.82
N PHE A 149 3.17 21.64 -31.26
CA PHE A 149 4.20 22.67 -31.50
C PHE A 149 4.12 23.83 -30.52
N HIS A 150 3.02 23.92 -29.78
CA HIS A 150 2.78 24.97 -28.79
C HIS A 150 2.61 24.36 -27.41
N ARG A 151 3.06 25.10 -26.39
CA ARG A 151 2.89 24.68 -24.99
C ARG A 151 1.42 24.77 -24.62
N ASP A 152 0.94 23.78 -23.89
CA ASP A 152 -0.41 23.75 -23.36
C ASP A 152 -0.39 23.17 -21.94
N TYR A 153 -0.46 24.07 -20.98
CA TYR A 153 -0.43 23.75 -19.55
C TYR A 153 -1.75 23.12 -19.07
N THR A 154 -2.81 23.10 -19.88
CA THR A 154 -4.13 22.61 -19.46
C THR A 154 -4.34 21.12 -19.69
N ILE A 155 -3.41 20.47 -20.40
CA ILE A 155 -3.55 19.05 -20.76
C ILE A 155 -3.43 18.17 -19.51
N THR A 156 -4.49 17.43 -19.20
CA THR A 156 -4.49 16.44 -18.11
C THR A 156 -4.56 15.00 -18.62
N GLU A 157 -4.90 14.82 -19.90
CA GLU A 157 -5.02 13.54 -20.58
C GLU A 157 -4.67 13.70 -22.07
N PRO A 158 -4.22 12.63 -22.77
CA PRO A 158 -3.92 12.73 -24.20
C PRO A 158 -5.20 13.01 -25.01
N PRO A 159 -5.11 13.73 -26.15
CA PRO A 159 -6.26 13.98 -27.00
C PRO A 159 -6.97 12.70 -27.47
N ASN A 160 -8.28 12.80 -27.69
CA ASN A 160 -9.12 11.65 -28.08
C ASN A 160 -8.51 10.83 -29.22
N GLY A 161 -8.34 9.53 -28.96
CA GLY A 161 -7.76 8.58 -29.90
C GLY A 161 -6.23 8.53 -29.92
N PHE A 162 -5.54 9.26 -29.03
CA PHE A 162 -4.11 9.20 -28.79
C PHE A 162 -3.82 8.71 -27.35
N HIS A 163 -2.57 8.29 -27.11
CA HIS A 163 -2.13 7.72 -25.84
C HIS A 163 -1.01 8.53 -25.18
N SER A 164 -0.38 9.43 -25.93
CA SER A 164 0.72 10.29 -25.45
C SER A 164 0.81 11.55 -26.30
N VAL A 165 1.52 12.55 -25.79
CA VAL A 165 1.76 13.83 -26.46
C VAL A 165 3.26 14.00 -26.67
N HIS A 166 3.65 14.52 -27.83
CA HIS A 166 5.03 14.81 -28.21
C HIS A 166 5.17 16.29 -28.57
N GLY A 167 5.85 17.04 -27.69
CA GLY A 167 6.26 18.41 -27.95
C GLY A 167 7.45 18.40 -28.90
N VAL A 168 7.21 18.77 -30.16
CA VAL A 168 8.20 18.67 -31.24
C VAL A 168 9.23 19.78 -31.10
N GLN A 169 10.52 19.47 -31.13
CA GLN A 169 11.58 20.46 -31.03
C GLN A 169 11.58 21.50 -32.15
N ARG A 170 11.98 22.73 -31.81
CA ARG A 170 12.22 23.80 -32.77
C ARG A 170 13.44 23.49 -33.65
N LYS A 171 13.23 23.44 -34.97
CA LYS A 171 14.27 23.26 -35.99
C LYS A 171 14.12 24.29 -37.09
N GLU A 172 15.13 24.41 -37.94
CA GLU A 172 15.06 25.25 -39.15
C GLU A 172 13.85 24.82 -40.00
N GLY A 173 12.89 25.72 -40.18
CA GLY A 173 11.62 25.45 -40.88
C GLY A 173 10.48 24.89 -40.02
N VAL A 174 10.71 24.61 -38.72
CA VAL A 174 9.67 24.14 -37.77
C VAL A 174 9.47 25.18 -36.67
N ASN A 175 8.32 25.86 -36.69
CA ASN A 175 7.94 26.80 -35.64
C ASN A 175 7.39 26.04 -34.42
N SER A 176 8.14 26.02 -33.33
CA SER A 176 7.76 25.31 -32.10
C SER A 176 8.22 26.04 -30.84
N ASP A 177 7.47 25.92 -29.75
CA ASP A 177 7.79 26.46 -28.42
C ASP A 177 8.77 25.57 -27.62
N PHE A 178 9.04 24.36 -28.10
CA PHE A 178 9.91 23.38 -27.44
C PHE A 178 11.35 23.51 -27.95
N THR A 179 12.33 23.58 -27.04
CA THR A 179 13.75 23.63 -27.44
C THR A 179 14.26 22.26 -27.87
N ASP A 180 13.69 21.20 -27.30
CA ASP A 180 14.05 19.80 -27.50
C ASP A 180 12.78 18.97 -27.51
N ASP A 181 12.86 17.72 -27.98
CA ASP A 181 11.70 16.83 -28.01
C ASP A 181 11.31 16.42 -26.58
N GLU A 182 10.04 16.64 -26.24
CA GLU A 182 9.45 16.29 -24.94
C GLU A 182 8.31 15.29 -25.16
N TYR A 183 8.43 14.09 -24.61
CA TYR A 183 7.40 13.05 -24.67
C TYR A 183 6.67 12.97 -23.34
N VAL A 184 5.34 12.98 -23.37
CA VAL A 184 4.51 13.02 -22.17
C VAL A 184 3.44 11.95 -22.21
N VAL A 185 3.38 11.17 -21.13
CA VAL A 185 2.31 10.18 -20.88
C VAL A 185 1.52 10.58 -19.64
N TYR A 186 0.24 10.25 -19.62
CA TYR A 186 -0.70 10.66 -18.56
C TYR A 186 -1.24 9.45 -17.78
N ASP A 187 -0.68 8.26 -18.03
CA ASP A 187 -0.96 7.03 -17.30
C ASP A 187 0.36 6.44 -16.79
N VAL A 188 0.46 6.22 -15.48
CA VAL A 188 1.62 5.58 -14.83
C VAL A 188 1.91 4.19 -15.38
N ASN A 189 0.90 3.50 -15.91
CA ASN A 189 1.04 2.15 -16.47
C ASN A 189 1.67 2.14 -17.87
N GLN A 190 1.89 3.31 -18.49
CA GLN A 190 2.66 3.43 -19.73
C GLN A 190 4.17 3.54 -19.49
N VAL A 191 4.63 3.44 -18.23
CA VAL A 191 6.04 3.64 -17.84
C VAL A 191 6.55 2.40 -17.11
N GLN A 192 7.73 1.93 -17.52
CA GLN A 192 8.47 0.90 -16.80
C GLN A 192 9.95 1.31 -16.67
N MET A 193 10.45 1.44 -15.44
CA MET A 193 11.87 1.76 -15.23
C MET A 193 12.76 0.57 -15.62
N ARG A 194 13.90 0.87 -16.25
CA ARG A 194 14.87 -0.14 -16.72
C ARG A 194 16.25 0.07 -16.16
N TYR A 195 16.74 1.32 -16.17
CA TYR A 195 18.09 1.63 -15.73
C TYR A 195 18.13 2.91 -14.91
N VAL A 196 18.97 2.95 -13.88
CA VAL A 196 19.44 4.19 -13.26
C VAL A 196 20.90 4.39 -13.65
N VAL A 197 21.22 5.56 -14.17
CA VAL A 197 22.57 5.91 -14.60
C VAL A 197 23.11 7.00 -13.68
N GLN A 198 24.25 6.72 -13.06
CA GLN A 198 25.06 7.67 -12.33
C GLN A 198 26.12 8.23 -13.28
N PHE A 199 26.16 9.55 -13.45
CA PHE A 199 27.02 10.19 -14.45
C PHE A 199 27.50 11.57 -13.98
N SER A 200 28.42 12.18 -14.74
CA SER A 200 28.87 13.55 -14.52
C SER A 200 29.14 14.29 -15.83
N THR A 201 29.08 15.62 -15.76
CA THR A 201 29.41 16.52 -16.86
C THR A 201 30.75 17.23 -16.61
N ASN A 202 31.31 17.89 -17.64
CA ASN A 202 32.62 18.54 -17.55
C ASN A 202 32.71 19.68 -16.50
N GLY A 203 31.57 20.18 -16.00
CA GLY A 203 31.52 21.21 -14.96
C GLY A 203 31.33 20.66 -13.54
N ASP A 204 31.13 19.35 -13.36
CA ASP A 204 30.85 18.76 -12.06
C ASP A 204 32.14 18.33 -11.35
N ASN A 205 32.31 18.76 -10.08
CA ASN A 205 33.42 18.33 -9.23
C ASN A 205 33.06 16.99 -8.55
N VAL A 206 33.41 15.88 -9.20
CA VAL A 206 33.08 14.54 -8.72
C VAL A 206 34.11 14.03 -7.72
N ASP A 207 33.63 13.63 -6.54
CA ASP A 207 34.43 12.96 -5.50
C ASP A 207 33.66 11.74 -4.96
N LEU A 208 33.92 10.58 -5.58
CA LEU A 208 33.30 9.32 -5.19
C LEU A 208 33.89 8.74 -3.89
N GLN A 209 35.03 9.24 -3.40
CA GLN A 209 35.61 8.78 -2.13
C GLN A 209 34.78 9.25 -0.93
N ARG A 210 34.01 10.34 -1.09
CA ARG A 210 33.04 10.78 -0.09
C ARG A 210 31.94 9.76 0.18
N GLU A 211 31.57 8.93 -0.79
CA GLU A 211 30.64 7.81 -0.55
C GLU A 211 31.24 6.82 0.47
N SER A 212 32.55 6.58 0.39
CA SER A 212 33.26 5.68 1.30
C SER A 212 33.42 6.29 2.69
N LEU A 213 33.60 7.61 2.80
CA LEU A 213 33.63 8.35 4.07
C LEU A 213 32.30 8.27 4.81
N PHE A 214 31.15 8.36 4.13
CA PHE A 214 29.85 8.15 4.79
C PHE A 214 29.64 6.69 5.24
N ILE A 215 30.12 5.72 4.46
CA ILE A 215 30.09 4.28 4.83
C ILE A 215 31.02 3.97 6.02
N SER A 216 32.14 4.71 6.16
CA SER A 216 33.13 4.52 7.24
C SER A 216 32.87 5.40 8.48
N ILE A 217 32.22 6.56 8.35
CA ILE A 217 31.68 7.34 9.49
C ILE A 217 30.64 6.50 10.25
N ASP A 218 29.81 5.72 9.53
CA ASP A 218 28.92 4.70 10.11
C ASP A 218 29.66 3.64 10.95
N GLN A 219 30.99 3.49 10.79
CA GLN A 219 31.82 2.52 11.51
C GLN A 219 32.72 3.12 12.62
N THR A 220 32.91 4.45 12.72
CA THR A 220 34.02 5.01 13.54
C THR A 220 33.72 6.11 14.56
N GLN A 221 32.49 6.57 14.80
CA GLN A 221 32.26 7.54 15.90
C GLN A 221 31.93 6.89 17.25
N SER A 222 32.97 6.29 17.83
CA SER A 222 33.13 6.04 19.26
C SER A 222 33.90 7.21 19.88
N GLN A 223 33.21 8.24 20.37
CA GLN A 223 33.70 9.06 21.50
C GLN A 223 32.62 10.03 21.98
N CYS A 224 32.18 9.78 23.22
CA CYS A 224 31.12 10.46 23.92
C CYS A 224 31.66 11.75 24.57
N THR A 225 30.96 12.87 24.41
CA THR A 225 31.06 14.02 25.31
C THR A 225 29.70 14.23 25.96
N SER A 226 29.70 14.08 27.29
CA SER A 226 28.53 14.25 28.16
C SER A 226 27.99 15.67 28.08
N LEU A 227 26.70 15.82 27.77
CA LEU A 227 25.94 17.04 28.01
C LEU A 227 24.81 16.75 28.99
N SER A 228 24.72 17.64 29.98
CA SER A 228 23.93 17.56 31.20
C SER A 228 22.43 17.69 31.00
N ASP A 229 21.70 16.94 31.83
CA ASP A 229 20.26 16.96 32.09
C ASP A 229 19.65 18.36 32.13
N GLN A 230 18.62 18.57 31.30
CA GLN A 230 17.42 19.33 31.64
C GLN A 230 16.21 18.68 30.95
N SER A 231 15.55 17.75 31.64
CA SER A 231 14.27 17.17 31.23
C SER A 231 13.12 17.94 31.87
N GLU A 232 12.22 18.48 31.05
CA GLU A 232 10.85 18.79 31.48
C GLU A 232 10.02 17.51 31.28
N ASP A 233 9.39 17.03 32.35
CA ASP A 233 8.48 15.88 32.34
C ASP A 233 7.23 16.19 31.51
N ILE A 234 6.96 15.40 30.45
CA ILE A 234 5.73 15.52 29.64
C ILE A 234 4.91 14.24 29.80
N SER A 235 3.66 14.40 30.26
CA SER A 235 2.69 13.31 30.50
C SER A 235 2.23 12.63 29.20
N LEU A 236 1.93 11.33 29.29
CA LEU A 236 1.47 10.44 28.22
C LEU A 236 0.06 10.75 27.69
N ASP A 237 -0.64 11.75 28.23
CA ASP A 237 -2.05 12.04 27.92
C ASP A 237 -2.25 13.01 26.74
N ASP A 238 -1.19 13.65 26.22
CA ASP A 238 -1.26 14.70 25.17
C ASP A 238 -0.93 14.20 23.74
N LEU A 239 -1.43 13.03 23.34
CA LEU A 239 -1.38 12.58 21.94
C LEU A 239 -2.62 13.10 21.17
N PRO A 240 -2.48 13.69 19.97
CA PRO A 240 -3.62 14.16 19.20
C PRO A 240 -4.53 12.98 18.79
N GLU A 241 -5.83 13.14 18.99
CA GLU A 241 -6.84 12.16 18.59
C GLU A 241 -6.75 11.89 17.08
N LYS A 242 -6.57 10.61 16.74
CA LYS A 242 -6.62 10.11 15.36
C LYS A 242 -8.01 10.44 14.80
N GLN A 243 -8.09 11.16 13.68
CA GLN A 243 -9.37 11.27 12.96
C GLN A 243 -9.71 9.89 12.38
N VAL A 244 -10.71 9.25 12.97
CA VAL A 244 -11.18 7.90 12.67
C VAL A 244 -12.40 7.96 11.75
N THR A 245 -12.40 7.16 10.68
CA THR A 245 -13.50 7.12 9.70
C THR A 245 -14.19 5.76 9.72
N LYS A 246 -15.53 5.78 9.71
CA LYS A 246 -16.41 4.64 10.07
C LYS A 246 -16.63 3.67 8.90
N CYS A 247 -16.38 2.38 9.13
CA CYS A 247 -16.64 1.30 8.18
C CYS A 247 -18.07 0.75 8.29
N GLY A 248 -18.56 0.10 7.23
CA GLY A 248 -19.85 -0.60 7.24
C GLY A 248 -20.71 -0.33 6.01
N LEU A 249 -22.02 -0.25 6.24
CA LEU A 249 -23.02 -0.04 5.20
C LEU A 249 -23.40 1.44 5.16
N GLU A 250 -23.22 2.09 4.02
CA GLU A 250 -23.40 3.53 3.82
C GLU A 250 -24.47 3.79 2.76
N GLY A 251 -25.34 4.77 3.00
CA GLY A 251 -26.31 5.26 2.03
C GLY A 251 -25.67 6.11 0.94
N SER A 252 -26.35 6.27 -0.20
CA SER A 252 -25.92 7.13 -1.31
C SER A 252 -25.74 8.62 -0.94
N ASP A 253 -26.30 9.06 0.19
CA ASP A 253 -26.15 10.41 0.76
C ASP A 253 -25.01 10.52 1.79
N GLY A 254 -24.23 9.44 1.98
CA GLY A 254 -23.15 9.34 2.95
C GLY A 254 -23.60 9.00 4.38
N GLN A 255 -24.90 8.75 4.62
CA GLN A 255 -25.39 8.38 5.94
C GLN A 255 -25.10 6.91 6.25
N GLN A 256 -24.45 6.64 7.39
CA GLN A 256 -24.19 5.28 7.86
C GLN A 256 -25.47 4.58 8.29
N VAL A 257 -25.68 3.36 7.78
CA VAL A 257 -26.73 2.46 8.24
C VAL A 257 -26.25 1.81 9.54
N PRO A 258 -27.01 1.92 10.65
CA PRO A 258 -26.60 1.36 11.94
C PRO A 258 -26.33 -0.15 11.87
N LEU A 259 -25.17 -0.54 12.40
CA LEU A 259 -24.76 -1.92 12.62
C LEU A 259 -25.36 -2.44 13.94
N GLU A 260 -26.28 -3.39 13.85
CA GLU A 260 -26.96 -3.95 15.02
C GLU A 260 -26.14 -5.04 15.71
N SER A 261 -25.50 -5.92 14.94
CA SER A 261 -24.70 -7.02 15.51
C SER A 261 -23.63 -7.52 14.56
N ILE A 262 -22.54 -8.02 15.14
CA ILE A 262 -21.48 -8.74 14.44
C ILE A 262 -21.31 -10.12 15.09
N HIS A 263 -21.38 -11.17 14.28
CA HIS A 263 -21.01 -12.52 14.67
C HIS A 263 -19.86 -13.03 13.81
N VAL A 264 -18.76 -13.41 14.43
CA VAL A 264 -17.57 -13.91 13.76
C VAL A 264 -17.37 -15.38 14.11
N LYS A 265 -17.15 -16.20 13.08
CA LYS A 265 -16.67 -17.58 13.21
C LYS A 265 -15.29 -17.68 12.59
N ALA A 266 -14.28 -17.96 13.39
CA ALA A 266 -12.90 -18.08 12.92
C ALA A 266 -12.35 -19.50 13.15
N ARG A 267 -11.59 -19.98 12.19
CA ARG A 267 -10.81 -21.22 12.30
C ARG A 267 -9.36 -20.92 11.97
N LEU A 268 -8.52 -20.94 12.99
CA LEU A 268 -7.07 -20.87 12.84
C LEU A 268 -6.50 -22.27 12.73
N MET A 269 -5.68 -22.49 11.71
CA MET A 269 -4.81 -23.64 11.58
C MET A 269 -3.41 -23.17 11.26
N ASP A 270 -2.50 -23.31 12.22
CA ASP A 270 -1.11 -22.85 12.07
C ASP A 270 -1.03 -21.38 11.62
N LEU A 271 -0.37 -21.07 10.51
CA LEU A 271 -0.24 -19.72 9.96
C LEU A 271 -1.41 -19.28 9.07
N ALA A 272 -2.49 -20.05 8.96
CA ALA A 272 -3.65 -19.70 8.16
C ALA A 272 -4.92 -19.57 8.99
N ALA A 273 -5.77 -18.61 8.64
CA ALA A 273 -7.12 -18.48 9.20
C ALA A 273 -8.16 -18.49 8.09
N LYS A 274 -9.29 -19.14 8.38
CA LYS A 274 -10.56 -18.95 7.68
C LYS A 274 -11.50 -18.20 8.59
N VAL A 275 -12.05 -17.10 8.12
CA VAL A 275 -12.95 -16.24 8.89
C VAL A 275 -14.27 -16.11 8.16
N VAL A 276 -15.37 -16.27 8.90
CA VAL A 276 -16.74 -16.01 8.44
C VAL A 276 -17.32 -14.93 9.34
N ILE A 277 -17.68 -13.79 8.78
CA ILE A 277 -18.28 -12.67 9.50
C ILE A 277 -19.72 -12.52 9.05
N PHE A 278 -20.64 -12.39 10.01
CA PHE A 278 -22.03 -12.00 9.81
C PHE A 278 -22.22 -10.62 10.42
N GLN A 279 -22.69 -9.67 9.62
CA GLN A 279 -23.01 -8.32 10.06
C GLN A 279 -24.47 -8.01 9.76
N THR A 280 -25.20 -7.60 10.79
CA THR A 280 -26.61 -7.25 10.68
C THR A 280 -26.77 -5.74 10.68
N TYR A 281 -27.32 -5.18 9.62
CA TYR A 281 -27.62 -3.75 9.50
C TYR A 281 -29.11 -3.51 9.38
N LYS A 282 -29.59 -2.36 9.87
CA LYS A 282 -30.99 -1.98 9.75
C LYS A 282 -31.16 -0.58 9.20
N ASN A 283 -31.92 -0.45 8.10
CA ASN A 283 -32.31 0.84 7.58
C ASN A 283 -33.37 1.47 8.50
N ASN A 284 -32.93 2.36 9.40
CA ASN A 284 -33.84 3.04 10.31
C ASN A 284 -34.56 4.25 9.69
N SER A 285 -34.27 4.62 8.45
CA SER A 285 -34.96 5.73 7.78
C SER A 285 -36.39 5.34 7.35
N SER A 286 -37.19 6.34 6.97
CA SER A 286 -38.54 6.16 6.45
C SER A 286 -38.57 5.92 4.93
N SER A 287 -37.42 5.99 4.25
CA SER A 287 -37.27 5.85 2.79
C SER A 287 -36.34 4.69 2.42
N PRO A 288 -36.45 4.14 1.19
CA PRO A 288 -35.40 3.29 0.63
C PRO A 288 -34.06 4.02 0.58
N ILE A 289 -32.96 3.30 0.83
CA ILE A 289 -31.58 3.79 0.76
C ILE A 289 -30.80 2.89 -0.20
N GLU A 290 -30.11 3.45 -1.20
CA GLU A 290 -29.10 2.70 -1.94
C GLU A 290 -27.88 2.52 -1.04
N ALA A 291 -27.53 1.27 -0.77
CA ALA A 291 -26.56 0.93 0.24
C ALA A 291 -25.28 0.38 -0.40
N LYS A 292 -24.15 0.96 -0.02
CA LYS A 292 -22.82 0.53 -0.37
C LYS A 292 -22.15 -0.07 0.86
N TYR A 293 -21.57 -1.25 0.70
CA TYR A 293 -20.91 -1.95 1.78
C TYR A 293 -19.39 -1.89 1.59
N VAL A 294 -18.70 -1.46 2.63
CA VAL A 294 -17.23 -1.32 2.64
C VAL A 294 -16.67 -2.07 3.83
N PHE A 295 -15.77 -3.01 3.56
CA PHE A 295 -15.16 -3.85 4.59
C PHE A 295 -13.63 -3.78 4.56
N PRO A 296 -12.98 -3.42 5.69
CA PRO A 296 -11.53 -3.46 5.81
C PRO A 296 -11.05 -4.91 5.88
N LEU A 297 -10.04 -5.23 5.07
CA LEU A 297 -9.34 -6.50 5.15
C LEU A 297 -7.84 -6.27 5.24
N ASP A 298 -7.15 -7.21 5.89
CA ASP A 298 -5.68 -7.22 5.86
C ASP A 298 -5.19 -7.44 4.43
N ASP A 299 -4.04 -6.88 4.07
CA ASP A 299 -3.45 -6.98 2.73
C ASP A 299 -3.10 -8.42 2.31
N THR A 300 -3.00 -9.33 3.28
CA THR A 300 -2.80 -10.77 3.06
C THR A 300 -4.11 -11.56 2.94
N ALA A 301 -5.28 -10.93 3.13
CA ALA A 301 -6.56 -11.60 3.10
C ALA A 301 -7.11 -11.77 1.66
N ALA A 302 -7.72 -12.91 1.40
CA ALA A 302 -8.43 -13.20 0.17
C ALA A 302 -9.89 -13.54 0.47
N VAL A 303 -10.82 -12.74 -0.06
CA VAL A 303 -12.26 -13.03 0.01
C VAL A 303 -12.58 -14.22 -0.90
N CYS A 304 -13.21 -15.24 -0.34
CA CYS A 304 -13.62 -16.44 -1.06
C CYS A 304 -15.13 -16.71 -1.00
N GLY A 305 -15.91 -15.86 -0.34
CA GLY A 305 -17.37 -15.94 -0.37
C GLY A 305 -18.03 -14.66 0.13
N PHE A 306 -19.11 -14.27 -0.53
CA PHE A 306 -19.97 -13.17 -0.14
C PHE A 306 -21.43 -13.59 -0.30
N GLU A 307 -22.24 -13.36 0.73
CA GLU A 307 -23.68 -13.57 0.68
C GLU A 307 -24.39 -12.41 1.38
N ALA A 308 -25.53 -11.99 0.84
CA ALA A 308 -26.39 -10.99 1.48
C ALA A 308 -27.82 -11.50 1.57
N PHE A 309 -28.43 -11.35 2.74
CA PHE A 309 -29.83 -11.68 2.99
C PHE A 309 -30.61 -10.39 3.16
N ILE A 310 -31.42 -10.05 2.15
CA ILE A 310 -32.21 -8.81 2.11
C ILE A 310 -33.68 -9.20 1.86
N ASN A 311 -34.58 -8.92 2.81
CA ASN A 311 -36.02 -9.13 2.64
C ASN A 311 -36.41 -10.53 2.13
N GLY A 312 -35.79 -11.59 2.68
CA GLY A 312 -36.04 -12.97 2.27
C GLY A 312 -35.41 -13.39 0.93
N LYS A 313 -34.73 -12.47 0.22
CA LYS A 313 -33.87 -12.81 -0.91
C LYS A 313 -32.46 -13.14 -0.41
N HIS A 314 -31.92 -14.24 -0.89
CA HIS A 314 -30.55 -14.67 -0.65
C HIS A 314 -29.72 -14.39 -1.90
N ILE A 315 -28.84 -13.41 -1.80
CA ILE A 315 -27.89 -13.04 -2.84
C ILE A 315 -26.58 -13.80 -2.55
N ILE A 316 -26.07 -14.51 -3.54
CA ILE A 316 -24.81 -15.25 -3.47
C ILE A 316 -23.86 -14.67 -4.52
N GLY A 317 -22.69 -14.22 -4.09
CA GLY A 317 -21.65 -13.74 -4.99
C GLY A 317 -21.02 -14.89 -5.75
N GLU A 318 -20.94 -14.77 -7.07
CA GLU A 318 -20.22 -15.70 -7.94
C GLU A 318 -18.88 -15.09 -8.35
N VAL A 319 -17.78 -15.79 -8.09
CA VAL A 319 -16.44 -15.32 -8.45
C VAL A 319 -16.23 -15.54 -9.95
N LYS A 320 -15.95 -14.45 -10.67
CA LYS A 320 -15.65 -14.46 -12.12
C LYS A 320 -14.37 -13.67 -12.39
N GLU A 321 -13.82 -13.83 -13.60
CA GLU A 321 -12.71 -13.01 -14.06
C GLU A 321 -13.13 -11.53 -14.09
N LYS A 322 -12.24 -10.62 -13.66
CA LYS A 322 -12.58 -9.20 -13.44
C LYS A 322 -13.23 -8.56 -14.66
N GLN A 323 -12.66 -8.74 -15.86
CA GLN A 323 -13.21 -8.14 -17.07
C GLN A 323 -14.58 -8.71 -17.44
N GLN A 324 -14.78 -10.02 -17.25
CA GLN A 324 -16.05 -10.68 -17.51
C GLN A 324 -17.15 -10.15 -16.56
N ALA A 325 -16.86 -10.07 -15.26
CA ALA A 325 -17.80 -9.57 -14.25
C ALA A 325 -18.27 -8.14 -14.57
N HIS A 326 -17.36 -7.26 -14.98
CA HIS A 326 -17.68 -5.87 -15.34
C HIS A 326 -18.54 -5.76 -16.61
N ARG A 327 -18.30 -6.63 -17.61
CA ARG A 327 -19.11 -6.64 -18.85
C ARG A 327 -20.54 -7.11 -18.58
N GLU A 328 -20.68 -8.21 -17.83
CA GLU A 328 -21.99 -8.74 -17.44
C GLU A 328 -22.78 -7.73 -16.60
N TYR A 329 -22.10 -7.08 -15.64
CA TYR A 329 -22.68 -6.01 -14.84
C TYR A 329 -23.21 -4.86 -15.72
N ARG A 330 -22.39 -4.28 -16.59
CA ARG A 330 -22.81 -3.17 -17.47
C ARG A 330 -23.97 -3.56 -18.39
N THR A 331 -23.98 -4.79 -18.88
CA THR A 331 -25.05 -5.32 -19.73
C THR A 331 -26.36 -5.39 -18.95
N ALA A 332 -26.35 -6.00 -17.76
CA ALA A 332 -27.52 -6.08 -16.89
C ALA A 332 -28.05 -4.69 -16.51
N ILE A 333 -27.16 -3.74 -16.22
CA ILE A 333 -27.56 -2.35 -15.95
C ILE A 333 -28.25 -1.71 -17.16
N SER A 334 -27.68 -1.89 -18.36
CA SER A 334 -28.23 -1.33 -19.61
C SER A 334 -29.59 -1.93 -20.00
N GLU A 335 -29.86 -3.16 -19.58
CA GLU A 335 -31.14 -3.87 -19.77
C GLU A 335 -32.18 -3.51 -18.69
N GLY A 336 -31.82 -2.66 -17.72
CA GLY A 336 -32.69 -2.25 -16.63
C GLY A 336 -32.84 -3.29 -15.52
N HIS A 337 -31.96 -4.29 -15.46
CA HIS A 337 -31.91 -5.26 -14.38
C HIS A 337 -31.08 -4.75 -13.21
N GLY A 338 -31.56 -5.01 -11.98
CA GLY A 338 -30.76 -4.81 -10.77
C GLY A 338 -29.54 -5.71 -10.77
N ALA A 339 -28.34 -5.14 -10.74
CA ALA A 339 -27.08 -5.89 -10.73
C ALA A 339 -26.24 -5.53 -9.50
N TYR A 340 -25.43 -6.48 -9.03
CA TYR A 340 -24.55 -6.31 -7.87
C TYR A 340 -23.12 -6.65 -8.30
N LEU A 341 -22.18 -5.75 -8.04
CA LEU A 341 -20.77 -5.94 -8.33
C LEU A 341 -19.96 -5.79 -7.04
N MET A 342 -19.03 -6.72 -6.87
CA MET A 342 -17.99 -6.67 -5.85
C MET A 342 -16.66 -6.40 -6.56
N ASP A 343 -15.95 -5.36 -6.14
CA ASP A 343 -14.60 -5.06 -6.64
C ASP A 343 -13.63 -4.75 -5.49
N GLN A 344 -12.35 -5.00 -5.76
CA GLN A 344 -11.24 -4.67 -4.88
C GLN A 344 -10.60 -3.38 -5.40
N ASP A 345 -10.92 -2.25 -4.75
CA ASP A 345 -10.44 -0.93 -5.13
C ASP A 345 -8.97 -0.69 -4.73
N ALA A 346 -8.56 -1.31 -3.63
CA ALA A 346 -7.20 -1.30 -3.06
C ALA A 346 -6.89 -2.66 -2.39
N PRO A 347 -5.61 -3.01 -2.14
CA PRO A 347 -5.24 -4.31 -1.57
C PRO A 347 -5.97 -4.70 -0.28
N ASP A 348 -6.39 -3.70 0.51
CA ASP A 348 -6.96 -3.81 1.86
C ASP A 348 -8.42 -3.32 1.96
N VAL A 349 -9.05 -2.94 0.84
CA VAL A 349 -10.43 -2.40 0.83
C VAL A 349 -11.30 -3.17 -0.15
N PHE A 350 -12.39 -3.72 0.38
CA PHE A 350 -13.40 -4.41 -0.41
C PHE A 350 -14.70 -3.63 -0.42
N THR A 351 -15.20 -3.38 -1.63
CA THR A 351 -16.40 -2.62 -1.90
C THR A 351 -17.46 -3.51 -2.54
N VAL A 352 -18.69 -3.47 -2.03
CA VAL A 352 -19.86 -4.13 -2.63
C VAL A 352 -21.03 -3.16 -2.72
N SER A 353 -21.59 -2.97 -3.90
CA SER A 353 -22.90 -2.32 -4.02
C SER A 353 -23.98 -3.31 -3.59
N VAL A 354 -24.68 -3.05 -2.49
CA VAL A 354 -25.76 -3.90 -1.93
C VAL A 354 -27.13 -3.50 -2.51
N GLY A 355 -27.15 -2.45 -3.35
CA GLY A 355 -28.34 -1.95 -4.04
C GLY A 355 -29.35 -1.32 -3.09
N ASN A 356 -30.62 -1.28 -3.49
CA ASN A 356 -31.66 -0.59 -2.74
C ASN A 356 -32.13 -1.38 -1.49
N LEU A 357 -31.85 -0.83 -0.30
CA LEU A 357 -32.30 -1.31 1.00
C LEU A 357 -33.58 -0.56 1.43
N PRO A 358 -34.76 -1.22 1.46
CA PRO A 358 -36.02 -0.56 1.80
C PRO A 358 -36.07 0.02 3.22
N SER A 359 -36.98 0.97 3.41
CA SER A 359 -37.32 1.54 4.73
C SER A 359 -37.61 0.44 5.74
N LYS A 360 -36.99 0.54 6.93
CA LYS A 360 -37.11 -0.42 8.04
C LYS A 360 -36.64 -1.85 7.77
N ALA A 361 -36.00 -2.11 6.63
CA ALA A 361 -35.47 -3.43 6.30
C ALA A 361 -34.17 -3.74 7.06
N THR A 362 -34.00 -5.01 7.41
CA THR A 362 -32.76 -5.57 7.96
C THR A 362 -32.03 -6.34 6.86
N VAL A 363 -30.71 -6.13 6.76
CA VAL A 363 -29.82 -6.90 5.89
C VAL A 363 -28.78 -7.63 6.73
N ILE A 364 -28.55 -8.91 6.39
CA ILE A 364 -27.45 -9.69 6.97
C ILE A 364 -26.42 -9.91 5.87
N ILE A 365 -25.22 -9.38 6.08
CA ILE A 365 -24.08 -9.57 5.18
C ILE A 365 -23.19 -10.66 5.77
N LYS A 366 -22.87 -11.67 4.96
CA LYS A 366 -21.97 -12.77 5.32
C LYS A 366 -20.76 -12.74 4.41
N ILE A 367 -19.58 -12.63 5.00
CA ILE A 367 -18.31 -12.60 4.28
C ILE A 367 -17.46 -13.75 4.75
N THR A 368 -16.90 -14.49 3.80
CA THR A 368 -15.92 -15.54 4.05
C THR A 368 -14.61 -15.16 3.39
N TYR A 369 -13.55 -15.10 4.18
CA TYR A 369 -12.21 -14.86 3.69
C TYR A 369 -11.20 -15.80 4.35
N VAL A 370 -10.06 -15.94 3.70
CA VAL A 370 -8.88 -16.62 4.24
C VAL A 370 -7.74 -15.64 4.34
N MET A 371 -6.85 -15.80 5.32
CA MET A 371 -5.69 -14.93 5.49
C MET A 371 -4.50 -15.70 6.08
N GLU A 372 -3.30 -15.18 5.86
CA GLU A 372 -2.09 -15.62 6.52
C GLU A 372 -1.88 -14.82 7.82
N LEU A 373 -1.48 -15.49 8.90
CA LEU A 373 -1.21 -14.85 10.19
C LEU A 373 0.22 -14.33 10.25
N LYS A 374 0.37 -13.14 10.83
CA LYS A 374 1.68 -12.49 11.02
C LYS A 374 2.31 -13.03 12.30
N TYR A 375 3.59 -13.43 12.23
CA TYR A 375 4.35 -13.85 13.41
C TYR A 375 5.37 -12.77 13.80
N GLN A 376 5.12 -12.06 14.90
CA GLN A 376 5.92 -10.93 15.38
C GLN A 376 6.36 -11.16 16.83
N TYR A 377 7.61 -10.86 17.16
CA TYR A 377 8.14 -10.89 18.54
C TYR A 377 7.80 -12.16 19.37
N ARG A 378 7.88 -13.35 18.74
CA ARG A 378 7.51 -14.67 19.32
C ARG A 378 6.01 -14.98 19.44
N TYR A 379 5.16 -14.08 18.97
CA TYR A 379 3.72 -14.26 18.94
C TYR A 379 3.20 -14.40 17.52
N LEU A 380 2.21 -15.27 17.36
CA LEU A 380 1.38 -15.34 16.18
C LEU A 380 0.15 -14.46 16.41
N THR A 381 -0.08 -13.48 15.55
CA THR A 381 -1.14 -12.49 15.72
C THR A 381 -2.26 -12.72 14.72
N PHE A 382 -3.49 -12.74 15.21
CA PHE A 382 -4.71 -12.69 14.41
C PHE A 382 -5.48 -11.43 14.77
N SER A 383 -5.82 -10.62 13.76
CA SER A 383 -6.59 -9.39 13.94
C SER A 383 -7.71 -9.25 12.91
N ILE A 384 -8.78 -8.60 13.34
CA ILE A 384 -9.88 -8.13 12.49
C ILE A 384 -9.93 -6.61 12.68
N PRO A 385 -9.64 -5.81 11.64
CA PRO A 385 -9.62 -4.36 11.76
C PRO A 385 -11.01 -3.80 12.06
N GLY A 386 -11.05 -2.77 12.92
CA GLY A 386 -12.28 -2.02 13.23
C GLY A 386 -12.60 -0.90 12.24
N ASN A 387 -11.58 -0.27 11.63
CA ASN A 387 -11.71 0.89 10.72
C ASN A 387 -10.64 0.93 9.59
N MET A 388 -10.81 1.84 8.61
CA MET A 388 -9.89 2.10 7.48
C MET A 388 -9.17 3.47 7.57
N ALA A 389 -8.17 3.71 6.69
CA ALA A 389 -7.47 4.99 6.55
C ALA A 389 -8.06 5.88 5.43
N GLN A 390 -8.06 7.21 5.63
CA GLN A 390 -8.81 8.20 4.84
C GLN A 390 -8.49 8.28 3.32
N TRP A 391 -7.23 8.12 2.92
CA TRP A 391 -6.78 8.32 1.53
C TRP A 391 -7.22 7.23 0.54
N GLN A 392 -7.92 6.19 1.02
CA GLN A 392 -8.38 5.05 0.23
C GLN A 392 -9.86 5.17 -0.18
N GLN A 393 -10.61 6.11 0.40
CA GLN A 393 -12.06 6.26 0.22
C GLN A 393 -12.45 7.08 -1.04
N ASP A 394 -11.70 8.12 -1.39
CA ASP A 394 -12.02 9.05 -2.49
C ASP A 394 -12.13 8.40 -3.88
N LYS A 395 -11.52 7.21 -4.03
CA LYS A 395 -11.51 6.44 -5.26
C LYS A 395 -12.72 5.51 -5.39
N ALA A 396 -13.27 5.04 -4.27
CA ALA A 396 -14.36 4.07 -4.24
C ALA A 396 -15.75 4.74 -4.41
N LEU A 397 -15.94 5.98 -3.94
CA LEU A 397 -17.26 6.62 -3.80
C LEU A 397 -17.85 7.30 -5.07
N LYS A 398 -17.23 7.15 -6.25
CA LYS A 398 -17.59 7.97 -7.44
C LYS A 398 -18.55 7.36 -8.47
N GLU A 399 -19.19 6.21 -8.25
CA GLU A 399 -20.14 5.63 -9.21
C GLU A 399 -21.54 5.38 -8.60
N ASN A 400 -22.56 6.02 -9.17
CA ASN A 400 -24.00 5.92 -8.85
C ASN A 400 -24.67 4.90 -9.79
N THR A 401 -25.49 3.95 -9.32
CA THR A 401 -25.75 2.74 -10.13
C THR A 401 -27.17 2.26 -10.41
N GLN A 402 -28.31 2.69 -9.84
CA GLN A 402 -29.64 2.45 -10.49
C GLN A 402 -30.93 2.97 -9.80
N ASP A 403 -31.99 3.11 -10.62
CA ASP A 403 -33.36 3.55 -10.25
C ASP A 403 -34.38 2.38 -10.05
N THR A 404 -35.06 2.41 -8.90
CA THR A 404 -36.42 1.89 -8.56
C THR A 404 -36.85 0.42 -8.72
N VAL A 405 -37.28 -0.25 -7.61
CA VAL A 405 -38.39 -1.24 -7.55
C VAL A 405 -39.06 -1.25 -6.15
N THR A 406 -40.37 -1.56 -6.10
CA THR A 406 -41.32 -1.45 -4.97
C THR A 406 -41.49 -2.70 -4.06
N THR A 407 -42.11 -2.43 -2.90
CA THR A 407 -42.18 -3.08 -1.57
C THR A 407 -42.98 -4.38 -1.41
N VAL A 408 -42.60 -5.25 -0.44
CA VAL A 408 -43.47 -5.88 0.61
C VAL A 408 -42.60 -6.21 1.84
N GLY A 409 -43.07 -5.93 3.07
CA GLY A 409 -42.29 -6.00 4.32
C GLY A 409 -42.65 -7.15 5.28
N ILE A 410 -41.73 -7.45 6.20
CA ILE A 410 -41.94 -8.32 7.38
C ILE A 410 -41.10 -7.74 8.55
N GLU A 411 -41.70 -7.72 9.75
CA GLU A 411 -41.10 -7.26 11.00
C GLU A 411 -40.16 -8.32 11.62
N SER A 412 -39.06 -7.90 12.25
CA SER A 412 -38.29 -8.76 13.16
C SER A 412 -37.68 -8.00 14.34
N ASP A 413 -37.62 -8.72 15.47
CA ASP A 413 -37.31 -8.28 16.84
C ASP A 413 -35.88 -7.76 17.05
N LYS A 414 -35.77 -6.86 18.04
CA LYS A 414 -34.58 -6.07 18.40
C LYS A 414 -33.49 -6.90 19.09
N ALA A 415 -32.31 -6.97 18.50
CA ALA A 415 -31.06 -7.20 19.22
C ALA A 415 -30.50 -5.84 19.73
N PRO A 416 -29.75 -5.80 20.84
CA PRO A 416 -29.09 -4.58 21.31
C PRO A 416 -28.02 -4.13 20.30
N GLU A 417 -28.01 -2.82 19.99
CA GLU A 417 -27.11 -2.20 19.02
C GLU A 417 -25.62 -2.45 19.35
N GLY A 418 -24.83 -2.86 18.37
CA GLY A 418 -23.37 -3.00 18.47
C GLY A 418 -22.86 -4.29 19.15
N SER A 419 -23.70 -5.30 19.35
CA SER A 419 -23.29 -6.56 19.98
C SER A 419 -22.25 -7.33 19.15
N PHE A 420 -21.13 -7.72 19.77
CA PHE A 420 -20.04 -8.47 19.14
C PHE A 420 -19.89 -9.85 19.75
N CYS A 421 -19.96 -10.88 18.91
CA CYS A 421 -19.70 -12.25 19.30
C CYS A 421 -18.64 -12.86 18.37
N LEU A 422 -17.60 -13.45 18.95
CA LEU A 422 -16.63 -14.27 18.23
C LEU A 422 -16.64 -15.69 18.77
N ASP A 423 -16.77 -16.66 17.88
CA ASP A 423 -16.48 -18.07 18.11
C ASP A 423 -15.24 -18.46 17.31
N MET A 424 -14.17 -18.85 17.98
CA MET A 424 -12.92 -19.22 17.33
C MET A 424 -12.46 -20.61 17.73
N SER A 425 -12.05 -21.40 16.73
CA SER A 425 -11.32 -22.65 16.92
C SER A 425 -9.89 -22.51 16.44
N ILE A 426 -8.95 -23.01 17.24
CA ILE A 426 -7.52 -22.88 17.01
C ILE A 426 -6.91 -24.28 17.03
N LYS A 427 -6.16 -24.61 15.99
CA LYS A 427 -5.37 -25.84 15.90
C LYS A 427 -3.93 -25.50 15.52
N MET A 428 -2.99 -25.92 16.34
CA MET A 428 -1.57 -25.62 16.17
C MET A 428 -0.76 -26.91 16.02
N PRO A 429 0.37 -26.87 15.30
CA PRO A 429 1.25 -28.03 15.13
C PRO A 429 2.08 -28.31 16.39
N ARG A 430 2.18 -27.34 17.29
CA ARG A 430 2.96 -27.38 18.52
C ARG A 430 2.12 -26.92 19.70
N LYS A 431 2.64 -27.17 20.90
CA LYS A 431 2.00 -26.77 22.14
C LYS A 431 1.82 -25.26 22.17
N ILE A 432 0.61 -24.84 22.49
CA ILE A 432 0.22 -23.46 22.74
C ILE A 432 0.69 -23.15 24.16
N ASN A 433 1.64 -22.25 24.31
CA ASN A 433 2.12 -21.79 25.62
C ASN A 433 1.16 -20.77 26.22
N ASN A 434 0.80 -19.75 25.45
CA ASN A 434 -0.10 -18.69 25.90
C ASN A 434 -1.06 -18.24 24.80
N ILE A 435 -2.22 -17.74 25.20
CA ILE A 435 -3.16 -17.02 24.33
C ILE A 435 -3.60 -15.77 25.10
N SER A 436 -3.34 -14.60 24.54
CA SER A 436 -3.74 -13.31 25.09
C SER A 436 -4.64 -12.56 24.10
N CYS A 437 -5.61 -11.83 24.64
CA CYS A 437 -6.49 -10.94 23.88
C CYS A 437 -6.51 -9.60 24.60
N PHE A 438 -6.03 -8.55 23.93
CA PHE A 438 -5.95 -7.21 24.52
C PHE A 438 -7.20 -6.38 24.25
N THR A 439 -8.00 -6.78 23.26
CA THR A 439 -9.18 -6.03 22.81
C THR A 439 -10.46 -6.43 23.55
N HIS A 440 -10.58 -7.70 23.95
CA HIS A 440 -11.82 -8.27 24.48
C HIS A 440 -11.56 -9.27 25.61
N LYS A 441 -12.48 -9.35 26.56
CA LYS A 441 -12.53 -10.47 27.51
C LYS A 441 -13.00 -11.72 26.79
N ILE A 442 -12.27 -12.81 27.00
CA ILE A 442 -12.51 -14.09 26.34
C ILE A 442 -12.68 -15.23 27.34
N LYS A 443 -13.64 -16.11 27.05
CA LYS A 443 -13.75 -17.45 27.63
C LYS A 443 -12.97 -18.41 26.75
N MET A 444 -12.15 -19.26 27.35
CA MET A 444 -11.28 -20.17 26.61
C MET A 444 -11.27 -21.57 27.22
N LYS A 445 -11.27 -22.58 26.35
CA LYS A 445 -10.88 -23.95 26.67
C LYS A 445 -9.67 -24.31 25.83
N LYS A 446 -8.59 -24.78 26.45
CA LYS A 446 -7.31 -25.04 25.81
C LYS A 446 -6.77 -26.40 26.21
N THR A 447 -6.23 -27.13 25.25
CA THR A 447 -5.33 -28.28 25.42
C THR A 447 -3.95 -27.92 24.90
N ASP A 448 -3.03 -28.87 24.77
CA ASP A 448 -1.69 -28.58 24.26
C ASP A 448 -1.74 -27.95 22.87
N CYS A 449 -2.41 -28.56 21.89
CA CYS A 449 -2.36 -28.09 20.49
C CYS A 449 -3.69 -27.52 19.96
N THR A 450 -4.72 -27.41 20.80
CA THR A 450 -6.03 -26.89 20.39
C THR A 450 -6.60 -25.91 21.40
N ALA A 451 -7.34 -24.92 20.92
CA ALA A 451 -8.11 -24.03 21.77
C ALA A 451 -9.45 -23.67 21.12
N VAL A 452 -10.46 -23.42 21.96
CA VAL A 452 -11.73 -22.84 21.58
C VAL A 452 -11.92 -21.58 22.40
N ILE A 453 -12.18 -20.47 21.72
CA ILE A 453 -12.31 -19.14 22.31
C ILE A 453 -13.69 -18.59 21.97
N GLN A 454 -14.32 -17.96 22.96
CA GLN A 454 -15.55 -17.21 22.78
C GLN A 454 -15.46 -15.86 23.51
N THR A 455 -15.97 -14.78 22.92
CA THR A 455 -16.08 -13.49 23.63
C THR A 455 -17.21 -13.50 24.66
N GLU A 456 -17.14 -12.65 25.68
CA GLU A 456 -18.23 -12.50 26.64
C GLU A 456 -19.45 -11.78 26.03
N GLU A 457 -20.65 -12.07 26.54
CA GLU A 457 -21.95 -11.67 25.97
C GLU A 457 -22.18 -10.13 25.89
N SER A 458 -21.42 -9.34 26.64
CA SER A 458 -21.51 -7.87 26.65
C SER A 458 -20.40 -7.18 25.85
N SER A 459 -19.81 -7.87 24.88
CA SER A 459 -18.71 -7.33 24.07
C SER A 459 -19.23 -6.40 22.97
N SER A 460 -18.51 -5.32 22.71
CA SER A 460 -18.79 -4.37 21.63
C SER A 460 -17.62 -4.30 20.66
N PHE A 461 -17.89 -4.32 19.36
CA PHE A 461 -16.85 -4.13 18.35
C PHE A 461 -16.61 -2.63 18.14
N ASN A 462 -15.48 -2.14 18.64
CA ASN A 462 -15.10 -0.73 18.55
C ASN A 462 -14.07 -0.50 17.44
N ASP A 463 -13.61 0.74 17.33
CA ASP A 463 -12.65 1.19 16.32
C ASP A 463 -11.29 0.46 16.34
N GLN A 464 -10.95 -0.20 17.45
CA GLN A 464 -9.71 -0.98 17.60
C GLN A 464 -9.83 -2.38 16.97
N GLY A 465 -11.05 -2.82 16.68
CA GLY A 465 -11.34 -4.15 16.14
C GLY A 465 -11.10 -5.27 17.15
N PHE A 466 -10.74 -6.44 16.66
CA PHE A 466 -10.44 -7.62 17.48
C PHE A 466 -9.00 -8.07 17.23
N SER A 467 -8.28 -8.47 18.28
CA SER A 467 -6.92 -9.00 18.16
C SER A 467 -6.60 -10.03 19.24
N ILE A 468 -6.01 -11.16 18.83
CA ILE A 468 -5.40 -12.14 19.72
C ILE A 468 -3.94 -12.41 19.34
N GLU A 469 -3.16 -12.77 20.35
CA GLU A 469 -1.79 -13.21 20.23
C GLU A 469 -1.64 -14.62 20.81
N LEU A 470 -0.93 -15.47 20.06
CA LEU A 470 -0.62 -16.84 20.49
C LEU A 470 0.88 -17.03 20.60
N GLN A 471 1.31 -17.63 21.71
CA GLN A 471 2.69 -18.07 21.87
C GLN A 471 2.75 -19.58 21.71
N LEU A 472 3.63 -20.07 20.84
CA LEU A 472 3.83 -21.49 20.58
C LEU A 472 5.20 -21.95 21.10
N GLU A 473 5.27 -23.19 21.58
CA GLU A 473 6.51 -23.90 21.86
C GLU A 473 7.19 -24.32 20.54
N GLU A 474 8.51 -24.16 20.43
CA GLU A 474 9.30 -24.60 19.27
C GLU A 474 8.71 -24.21 17.90
N ALA A 475 8.15 -22.99 17.79
CA ALA A 475 7.44 -22.51 16.60
C ALA A 475 8.30 -22.52 15.31
N TYR A 476 9.62 -22.56 15.48
CA TYR A 476 10.65 -22.52 14.46
C TYR A 476 10.93 -23.87 13.79
N ILE A 477 10.41 -24.98 14.32
CA ILE A 477 10.65 -26.29 13.71
C ILE A 477 10.04 -26.31 12.30
N PRO A 478 10.84 -26.59 11.25
CA PRO A 478 10.37 -26.71 9.89
C PRO A 478 9.25 -27.73 9.77
N ARG A 479 8.20 -27.38 9.01
CA ARG A 479 7.04 -28.23 8.82
C ARG A 479 6.38 -27.98 7.48
N MET A 480 5.64 -28.97 7.00
CA MET A 480 4.88 -28.88 5.76
C MET A 480 3.47 -29.38 5.99
N TRP A 481 2.48 -28.62 5.51
CA TRP A 481 1.10 -29.06 5.38
C TRP A 481 0.87 -29.53 3.96
N VAL A 482 0.15 -30.63 3.80
CA VAL A 482 -0.28 -31.16 2.50
C VAL A 482 -1.78 -31.36 2.57
N GLU A 483 -2.50 -30.72 1.66
CA GLU A 483 -3.94 -30.86 1.50
C GLU A 483 -4.26 -31.40 0.11
N LYS A 484 -5.06 -32.47 0.06
CA LYS A 484 -5.51 -33.07 -1.20
C LYS A 484 -6.81 -32.42 -1.61
N HIS A 485 -6.92 -32.05 -2.89
CA HIS A 485 -8.19 -31.56 -3.41
C HIS A 485 -9.24 -32.67 -3.30
N PRO A 486 -10.46 -32.39 -2.80
CA PRO A 486 -11.46 -33.43 -2.53
C PRO A 486 -11.86 -34.22 -3.79
N ASP A 487 -12.00 -33.52 -4.93
CA ASP A 487 -12.50 -34.11 -6.17
C ASP A 487 -11.47 -34.20 -7.31
N LYS A 488 -10.20 -33.81 -7.08
CA LYS A 488 -9.17 -33.75 -8.12
C LYS A 488 -7.90 -34.43 -7.62
N ASP A 489 -7.17 -35.04 -8.55
CA ASP A 489 -5.85 -35.62 -8.27
C ASP A 489 -4.78 -34.51 -8.24
N SER A 490 -4.93 -33.59 -7.31
CA SER A 490 -4.04 -32.46 -7.12
C SER A 490 -3.83 -32.20 -5.63
N GLU A 491 -2.60 -31.86 -5.26
CA GLU A 491 -2.21 -31.58 -3.88
C GLU A 491 -1.71 -30.15 -3.76
N ALA A 492 -2.03 -29.49 -2.65
CA ALA A 492 -1.50 -28.20 -2.27
C ALA A 492 -0.58 -28.38 -1.06
N CYS A 493 0.62 -27.81 -1.11
CA CYS A 493 1.62 -27.91 -0.05
C CYS A 493 1.97 -26.52 0.50
N MET A 494 1.97 -26.37 1.82
CA MET A 494 2.44 -25.17 2.50
C MET A 494 3.68 -25.53 3.35
N LEU A 495 4.86 -25.09 2.92
CA LEU A 495 6.11 -25.26 3.64
C LEU A 495 6.34 -24.05 4.57
N ILE A 496 6.55 -24.33 5.85
CA ILE A 496 6.88 -23.33 6.86
C ILE A 496 8.29 -23.63 7.36
N PHE A 497 9.21 -22.73 7.07
CA PHE A 497 10.60 -22.80 7.51
C PHE A 497 10.97 -21.50 8.21
N LYS A 498 11.20 -21.58 9.53
CA LYS A 498 11.53 -20.42 10.35
C LYS A 498 12.67 -20.77 11.31
N PRO A 499 13.95 -20.71 10.89
CA PRO A 499 15.04 -21.12 11.77
C PRO A 499 15.13 -20.19 12.99
N GLU A 500 15.32 -20.78 14.18
CA GLU A 500 15.82 -20.04 15.34
C GLU A 500 17.34 -19.93 15.18
N ILE A 501 17.83 -18.70 15.15
CA ILE A 501 19.26 -18.42 15.13
C ILE A 501 19.59 -17.88 16.51
N GLU A 502 20.55 -18.49 17.19
CA GLU A 502 21.05 -17.99 18.47
C GLU A 502 21.72 -16.64 18.23
N ASP A 503 21.07 -15.55 18.67
CA ASP A 503 21.65 -14.22 18.62
C ASP A 503 22.74 -14.10 19.69
N SER A 504 23.97 -13.84 19.26
CA SER A 504 25.15 -13.70 20.14
C SER A 504 25.57 -12.25 20.39
N SER A 505 24.74 -11.24 20.10
CA SER A 505 25.14 -9.83 20.22
C SER A 505 24.48 -9.09 21.38
N GLU A 506 25.31 -8.55 22.28
CA GLU A 506 24.89 -7.67 23.38
C GLU A 506 24.73 -6.20 22.99
N ASP A 507 24.98 -5.83 21.72
CA ASP A 507 24.94 -4.44 21.25
C ASP A 507 23.74 -4.14 20.35
N THR A 508 22.77 -3.39 20.87
CA THR A 508 21.59 -2.90 20.16
C THR A 508 21.79 -1.44 19.71
N PHE A 509 21.52 -1.15 18.43
CA PHE A 509 21.67 0.18 17.84
C PHE A 509 20.32 0.69 17.34
N LEU A 510 19.94 1.92 17.70
CA LEU A 510 18.71 2.57 17.23
C LEU A 510 19.06 3.84 16.45
N THR A 511 18.65 3.92 15.18
CA THR A 511 18.68 5.17 14.42
C THR A 511 17.27 5.65 14.11
N ILE A 512 16.92 6.85 14.59
CA ILE A 512 15.62 7.48 14.37
C ILE A 512 15.77 8.56 13.31
N CYS A 513 15.17 8.37 12.14
CA CYS A 513 15.12 9.39 11.09
C CYS A 513 13.79 10.16 11.18
N LEU A 514 13.82 11.45 11.50
CA LEU A 514 12.63 12.30 11.58
C LEU A 514 12.57 13.29 10.41
N ASP A 515 11.46 13.27 9.70
CA ASP A 515 11.13 14.26 8.66
C ASP A 515 10.74 15.59 9.32
N CYS A 516 11.45 16.66 8.96
CA CYS A 516 11.27 18.04 9.40
C CYS A 516 10.78 18.96 8.27
N SER A 517 10.25 18.40 7.17
CA SER A 517 9.66 19.18 6.10
C SER A 517 8.43 19.97 6.58
N ASN A 518 8.09 21.06 5.88
CA ASN A 518 6.94 21.90 6.25
C ASN A 518 5.61 21.11 6.29
N SER A 519 5.47 20.03 5.52
CA SER A 519 4.28 19.16 5.57
C SER A 519 4.12 18.41 6.91
N MET A 520 5.18 18.32 7.71
CA MET A 520 5.16 17.67 9.01
C MET A 520 4.74 18.63 10.13
N GLU A 521 4.55 19.94 9.90
CA GLU A 521 4.33 20.95 10.94
C GLU A 521 3.21 20.55 11.92
N SER A 522 2.10 20.00 11.43
CA SER A 522 0.95 19.58 12.25
C SER A 522 1.16 18.27 13.01
N CYS A 523 2.04 17.37 12.55
CA CYS A 523 2.25 16.04 13.13
C CYS A 523 3.67 15.80 13.69
N PHE A 524 4.56 16.79 13.58
CA PHE A 524 5.96 16.67 14.00
C PHE A 524 6.08 16.48 15.51
N HIS A 525 5.15 17.07 16.28
CA HIS A 525 5.05 16.83 17.71
C HIS A 525 4.81 15.34 18.01
N SER A 526 3.86 14.70 17.33
CA SER A 526 3.60 13.27 17.45
C SER A 526 4.77 12.42 17.00
N ALA A 527 5.47 12.81 15.93
CA ALA A 527 6.67 12.13 15.48
C ALA A 527 7.79 12.14 16.55
N LYS A 528 7.97 13.27 17.27
CA LYS A 528 8.88 13.34 18.42
C LYS A 528 8.43 12.44 19.57
N GLN A 529 7.14 12.41 19.88
CA GLN A 529 6.60 11.53 20.93
C GLN A 529 6.85 10.05 20.61
N VAL A 530 6.62 9.63 19.37
CA VAL A 530 6.90 8.25 18.92
C VAL A 530 8.39 7.93 19.00
N ALA A 531 9.26 8.87 18.60
CA ALA A 531 10.71 8.71 18.73
C ALA A 531 11.14 8.53 20.20
N LEU A 532 10.57 9.33 21.10
CA LEU A 532 10.84 9.22 22.54
C LEU A 532 10.35 7.88 23.11
N LEU A 533 9.16 7.43 22.72
CA LEU A 533 8.64 6.12 23.12
C LEU A 533 9.54 4.98 22.60
N ALA A 534 10.03 5.09 21.37
CA ALA A 534 10.98 4.12 20.83
C ALA A 534 12.26 4.05 21.68
N LEU A 535 12.82 5.21 22.08
CA LEU A 535 14.00 5.29 22.95
C LEU A 535 13.76 4.66 24.33
N HIS A 536 12.56 4.78 24.88
CA HIS A 536 12.22 4.23 26.20
C HIS A 536 11.81 2.75 26.15
N SER A 537 11.42 2.23 24.99
CA SER A 537 10.87 0.88 24.85
C SER A 537 11.88 -0.25 24.98
N ALA A 538 13.17 0.02 24.77
CA ALA A 538 14.24 -0.97 24.92
C ALA A 538 15.57 -0.32 25.30
N SER A 539 16.49 -1.12 25.83
CA SER A 539 17.86 -0.69 26.06
C SER A 539 18.63 -0.75 24.73
N PHE A 540 19.14 0.40 24.31
CA PHE A 540 20.00 0.54 23.13
C PHE A 540 21.40 0.93 23.59
N ASN A 541 22.40 0.18 23.13
CA ASN A 541 23.81 0.49 23.38
C ASN A 541 24.23 1.76 22.63
N TYR A 542 23.62 2.04 21.47
CA TYR A 542 23.92 3.21 20.66
C TYR A 542 22.65 3.80 20.05
N ILE A 543 22.51 5.12 20.14
CA ILE A 543 21.33 5.84 19.65
C ILE A 543 21.80 6.95 18.71
N ASN A 544 21.18 7.04 17.53
CA ASN A 544 21.40 8.11 16.57
C ASN A 544 20.06 8.73 16.16
N ILE A 545 20.01 10.05 15.97
CA ILE A 545 18.80 10.75 15.52
C ILE A 545 19.17 11.62 14.32
N ILE A 546 18.54 11.35 13.18
CA ILE A 546 18.77 12.06 11.92
C ILE A 546 17.54 12.88 11.60
N LEU A 547 17.70 14.18 11.43
CA LEU A 547 16.64 15.09 10.99
C LEU A 547 16.83 15.38 9.51
N PHE A 548 15.78 15.24 8.70
CA PHE A 548 15.87 15.49 7.26
C PHE A 548 14.64 16.26 6.76
N GLY A 549 14.82 17.10 5.74
CA GLY A 549 13.79 18.02 5.25
C GLY A 549 14.28 19.45 5.23
N SER A 550 13.62 20.30 4.44
CA SER A 550 14.00 21.70 4.27
C SER A 550 13.60 22.50 5.51
N ARG A 551 14.53 22.66 6.47
CA ARG A 551 14.36 23.66 7.54
C ARG A 551 14.33 25.06 6.92
N LYS A 552 13.37 25.88 7.33
CA LYS A 552 13.55 27.33 7.34
C LYS A 552 14.14 27.76 8.67
#